data_AF-X1SWG6-F1
#
_entry.id   AF-X1SWG6-F1
#
_cell.length_a   1.000
_cell.length_b   1.000
_cell.length_c   1.000
_cell.angle_alpha   90.00
_cell.angle_beta   90.00
_cell.angle_gamma   90.00
#
_symmetry.space_group_name_H-M   'P 1'
#
loop_
_entity.id
_entity.type
_entity.pdbx_description
1 polymer ?
#
loop_
_entity_poly.entity_id
_entity_poly.type
_entity_poly.pdbx_seq_one_letter_code
_entity_poly.pdbx_strand_id
1 'polypeptide(L)'
;MCASEKAGVLAVVAASPLSKSQALAEMGIPRRTYYNWIRREKESKTRGVKTESRRPWNKVKTEEEKLVIDQARASPELSPRQLALRLVDKYGCWVSESTVYRILRREGLVKRAEVKGFAAGKEY
;
A
#
# COMPACT_ATOMS: atom_id res chain seq x y z
N MET A 1 -9.26 -14.71 -7.03
CA MET A 1 -8.41 -15.91 -7.08
C MET A 1 -7.27 -15.86 -6.08
N CYS A 2 -7.32 -16.76 -5.11
CA CYS A 2 -6.24 -17.08 -4.18
C CYS A 2 -5.02 -17.64 -4.94
N ALA A 3 -3.85 -17.69 -4.29
CA ALA A 3 -2.63 -18.22 -4.89
C ALA A 3 -2.76 -19.72 -5.24
N SER A 4 -3.48 -20.48 -4.43
CA SER A 4 -3.76 -21.91 -4.65
C SER A 4 -4.60 -22.15 -5.92
N GLU A 5 -5.66 -21.37 -6.11
CA GLU A 5 -6.54 -21.48 -7.28
C GLU A 5 -5.79 -21.19 -8.59
N LYS A 6 -4.87 -20.23 -8.59
CA LYS A 6 -4.02 -19.92 -9.76
C LYS A 6 -3.08 -21.06 -10.10
N ALA A 7 -2.47 -21.68 -9.08
CA ALA A 7 -1.58 -22.83 -9.29
C ALA A 7 -2.34 -24.02 -9.88
N GLY A 8 -3.58 -24.25 -9.43
CA GLY A 8 -4.47 -25.26 -10.01
C GLY A 8 -4.75 -25.01 -11.49
N VAL A 9 -5.10 -23.78 -11.87
CA VAL A 9 -5.31 -23.42 -13.29
C VAL A 9 -4.04 -23.65 -14.11
N LEU A 10 -2.87 -23.24 -13.61
CA LEU A 10 -1.60 -23.43 -14.33
C LEU A 10 -1.29 -24.91 -14.56
N ALA A 11 -1.56 -25.77 -13.57
CA ALA A 11 -1.36 -27.21 -13.68
C ALA A 11 -2.32 -27.86 -14.70
N VAL A 12 -3.60 -27.49 -14.66
CA VAL A 12 -4.63 -28.01 -15.59
C VAL A 12 -4.31 -27.61 -17.03
N VAL A 13 -3.92 -26.35 -17.28
CA VAL A 13 -3.54 -25.90 -18.63
C VAL A 13 -2.26 -26.59 -19.12
N ALA A 14 -1.32 -26.88 -18.22
CA ALA A 14 -0.08 -27.57 -18.57
C ALA A 14 -0.29 -29.06 -18.89
N ALA A 15 -1.23 -29.72 -18.21
CA ALA A 15 -1.55 -31.13 -18.41
C ALA A 15 -2.62 -31.39 -19.49
N SER A 16 -3.30 -30.35 -19.99
CA SER A 16 -4.35 -30.50 -20.99
C SER A 16 -3.79 -30.97 -22.34
N PRO A 17 -4.47 -31.91 -23.03
CA PRO A 17 -4.13 -32.32 -24.39
C PRO A 17 -4.53 -31.27 -25.44
N LEU A 18 -5.30 -30.25 -25.06
CA LEU A 18 -5.72 -29.17 -25.94
C LEU A 18 -4.64 -28.10 -26.09
N SER A 19 -4.76 -27.28 -27.13
CA SER A 19 -3.92 -26.08 -27.20
C SER A 19 -4.20 -25.16 -26.01
N LYS A 20 -3.16 -24.48 -25.51
CA LYS A 20 -3.29 -23.54 -24.38
C LYS A 20 -4.39 -22.49 -24.62
N SER A 21 -4.62 -22.10 -25.87
CA SER A 21 -5.67 -21.13 -26.22
C SER A 21 -7.09 -21.71 -26.03
N GLN A 22 -7.30 -22.98 -26.37
CA GLN A 22 -8.59 -23.66 -26.22
C GLN A 22 -8.88 -23.95 -24.74
N ALA A 23 -7.92 -24.54 -24.02
CA ALA A 23 -8.08 -24.81 -22.58
C ALA A 23 -8.40 -23.54 -21.78
N LEU A 24 -7.77 -22.41 -22.10
CA LEU A 24 -8.05 -21.13 -21.46
C LEU A 24 -9.42 -20.55 -21.85
N ALA A 25 -9.88 -20.77 -23.08
CA ALA A 25 -11.20 -20.34 -23.53
C ALA A 25 -12.31 -21.10 -22.81
N GLU A 26 -12.17 -22.42 -22.63
CA GLU A 26 -13.13 -23.25 -21.87
C GLU A 26 -13.24 -22.80 -20.40
N MET A 27 -12.14 -22.39 -19.78
CA MET A 27 -12.13 -21.87 -18.42
C MET A 27 -12.51 -20.39 -18.30
N GLY A 28 -12.77 -19.69 -19.42
CA GLY A 28 -13.08 -18.26 -19.43
C GLY A 28 -11.93 -17.35 -19.00
N ILE A 29 -10.68 -17.81 -19.13
CA ILE A 29 -9.49 -17.07 -18.68
C ILE A 29 -8.82 -16.38 -19.88
N PRO A 30 -8.69 -15.04 -19.88
CA PRO A 30 -7.97 -14.35 -20.94
C PRO A 30 -6.50 -14.81 -21.02
N ARG A 31 -6.00 -15.04 -22.24
CA ARG A 31 -4.59 -15.48 -22.49
C ARG A 31 -3.57 -14.57 -21.79
N ARG A 32 -3.81 -13.26 -21.78
CA ARG A 32 -2.95 -12.27 -21.11
C ARG A 32 -2.83 -12.54 -19.60
N THR A 33 -3.93 -12.94 -18.96
CA THR A 33 -3.96 -13.28 -17.53
C THR A 33 -3.09 -14.50 -17.24
N TYR A 34 -3.23 -15.55 -18.05
CA TYR A 34 -2.43 -16.78 -17.94
C TYR A 34 -0.91 -16.52 -18.07
N TYR A 35 -0.47 -15.84 -19.13
CA TYR A 35 0.96 -15.57 -19.33
C TYR A 35 1.52 -14.61 -18.27
N ASN A 36 0.72 -13.67 -17.75
CA ASN A 36 1.12 -12.85 -16.62
C ASN A 36 1.36 -13.66 -15.34
N TRP A 37 0.54 -14.70 -15.08
CA TRP A 37 0.77 -15.59 -13.94
C TRP A 37 2.04 -16.41 -14.10
N ILE A 38 2.29 -16.98 -15.28
CA ILE A 38 3.55 -17.69 -15.57
C ILE A 38 4.77 -16.78 -15.38
N ARG A 39 4.71 -15.55 -15.89
CA ARG A 39 5.81 -14.59 -15.76
C ARG A 39 6.11 -14.29 -14.29
N ARG A 40 5.07 -14.03 -13.49
CA ARG A 40 5.21 -13.76 -12.05
C ARG A 40 5.74 -14.96 -11.29
N GLU A 41 5.29 -16.17 -11.63
CA GLU A 41 5.78 -17.40 -11.01
C GLU A 41 7.28 -17.61 -11.30
N LYS A 42 7.72 -17.42 -12.55
CA LYS A 42 9.14 -17.45 -12.92
C LYS A 42 9.95 -16.38 -12.19
N GLU A 43 9.47 -15.14 -12.16
CA GLU A 43 10.10 -14.05 -11.42
C GLU A 43 10.23 -14.36 -9.92
N SER A 44 9.23 -15.03 -9.32
CA SER A 44 9.25 -15.45 -7.92
C SER A 44 10.16 -16.65 -7.61
N LYS A 45 10.35 -17.56 -8.58
CA LYS A 45 11.28 -18.69 -8.48
C LYS A 45 12.74 -18.25 -8.62
N THR A 46 13.01 -17.26 -9.49
CA THR A 46 14.34 -16.69 -9.68
C THR A 46 14.72 -15.71 -8.56
N ARG A 47 13.76 -14.95 -8.02
CA ARG A 47 13.94 -14.06 -6.88
C ARG A 47 13.32 -14.72 -5.65
N GLY A 48 14.00 -15.73 -5.10
CA GLY A 48 13.54 -16.53 -3.97
C GLY A 48 12.73 -15.70 -2.97
N VAL A 49 11.43 -16.04 -2.84
CA VAL A 49 10.40 -15.49 -1.96
C VAL A 49 10.80 -14.22 -1.20
N LYS A 50 11.07 -13.16 -1.94
CA LYS A 50 10.96 -11.79 -1.47
C LYS A 50 10.35 -11.04 -2.62
N THR A 51 9.02 -11.05 -2.65
CA THR A 51 8.33 -9.86 -3.11
C THR A 51 8.69 -8.76 -2.09
N GLU A 52 9.93 -8.28 -2.14
CA GLU A 52 10.23 -6.92 -1.77
C GLU A 52 9.30 -6.11 -2.67
N SER A 53 8.10 -5.84 -2.14
CA SER A 53 7.22 -4.84 -2.68
C SER A 53 8.13 -3.68 -2.99
N ARG A 54 8.38 -3.40 -4.28
CA ARG A 54 9.32 -2.36 -4.70
C ARG A 54 8.95 -1.14 -3.88
N ARG A 55 9.74 -0.83 -2.85
CA ARG A 55 9.42 0.27 -1.94
C ARG A 55 9.32 1.47 -2.86
N PRO A 56 8.17 2.18 -2.90
CA PRO A 56 8.09 3.39 -3.70
C PRO A 56 9.29 4.26 -3.34
N TRP A 57 9.93 4.87 -4.33
CA TRP A 57 11.10 5.73 -4.10
C TRP A 57 10.80 6.86 -3.10
N ASN A 58 9.53 7.25 -2.99
CA ASN A 58 8.98 8.22 -2.03
C ASN A 58 8.62 7.66 -0.65
N LYS A 59 8.95 6.39 -0.36
CA LYS A 59 8.63 5.82 0.95
C LYS A 59 9.59 6.40 1.99
N VAL A 60 9.03 7.10 2.98
CA VAL A 60 9.73 7.60 4.18
C VAL A 60 10.56 6.47 4.79
N LYS A 61 11.80 6.79 5.15
CA LYS A 61 12.71 5.83 5.78
C LYS A 61 12.19 5.49 7.18
N THR A 62 12.49 4.29 7.65
CA THR A 62 12.07 3.85 8.99
C THR A 62 12.58 4.79 10.08
N GLU A 63 13.79 5.35 9.93
CA GLU A 63 14.36 6.29 10.91
C GLU A 63 13.65 7.66 10.91
N GLU A 64 13.28 8.17 9.73
CA GLU A 64 12.48 9.40 9.61
C GLU A 64 11.10 9.20 10.24
N GLU A 65 10.49 8.02 10.04
CA GLU A 65 9.20 7.68 10.62
C GLU A 65 9.25 7.62 12.15
N LYS A 66 10.31 7.03 12.73
CA LYS A 66 10.53 7.05 14.19
C LYS A 66 10.69 8.47 14.71
N LEU A 67 11.50 9.30 14.02
CA LEU A 67 11.70 10.70 14.40
C LEU A 67 10.36 11.47 14.43
N VAL A 68 9.49 11.26 13.44
CA VAL A 68 8.14 11.86 13.42
C VAL A 68 7.35 11.47 14.67
N ILE A 69 7.38 10.19 15.04
CA ILE A 69 6.66 9.66 16.22
C ILE A 69 7.23 10.24 17.52
N ASP A 70 8.55 10.28 17.66
CA ASP A 70 9.21 10.80 18.85
C ASP A 70 8.93 12.29 19.04
N GLN A 71 8.98 13.08 17.97
CA GLN A 71 8.65 14.50 18.03
C GLN A 71 7.16 14.74 18.33
N ALA A 72 6.26 13.90 17.79
CA ALA A 72 4.85 13.99 18.12
C ALA A 72 4.56 13.67 19.61
N ARG A 73 5.31 12.72 20.19
CA ARG A 73 5.20 12.39 21.62
C ARG A 73 5.81 13.47 22.52
N ALA A 74 6.89 14.12 22.08
CA ALA A 74 7.52 15.21 22.80
C ALA A 74 6.72 16.52 22.76
N SER A 75 5.86 16.70 21.77
CA SER A 75 5.07 17.92 21.57
C SER A 75 3.65 17.60 21.07
N PRO A 76 2.79 16.97 21.90
CA PRO A 76 1.46 16.49 21.51
C PRO A 76 0.47 17.61 21.13
N GLU A 77 0.76 18.85 21.52
CA GLU A 77 -0.01 20.05 21.17
C GLU A 77 0.17 20.49 19.71
N LEU A 78 1.24 20.03 19.04
CA LEU A 78 1.51 20.43 17.66
C LEU A 78 0.55 19.73 16.69
N SER A 79 -0.08 20.52 15.83
CA SER A 79 -0.79 19.98 14.68
C SER A 79 0.17 19.26 13.73
N PRO A 80 -0.31 18.29 12.91
CA PRO A 80 0.51 17.62 11.90
C PRO A 80 1.27 18.58 10.97
N ARG A 81 0.65 19.74 10.68
CA ARG A 81 1.24 20.81 9.89
C ARG A 81 2.43 21.46 10.58
N GLN A 82 2.26 21.84 11.86
CA GLN A 82 3.33 22.45 12.66
C GLN A 82 4.46 21.46 12.91
N LEU A 83 4.14 20.18 13.11
CA LEU A 83 5.12 19.12 13.29
C LEU A 83 5.94 18.91 12.00
N ALA A 84 5.31 18.89 10.83
CA ALA A 84 6.00 18.80 9.55
C ALA A 84 6.98 19.96 9.34
N LEU A 85 6.56 21.19 9.64
CA LEU A 85 7.44 22.37 9.54
C LEU A 85 8.65 22.24 10.48
N ARG A 86 8.42 21.87 11.74
CA ARG A 86 9.49 21.69 12.72
C ARG A 86 10.48 20.59 12.32
N LEU A 87 10.00 19.51 11.70
CA LEU A 87 10.83 18.42 11.20
C LEU A 87 11.75 18.86 10.06
N VAL A 88 11.26 19.71 9.16
CA VAL A 88 12.08 20.30 8.09
C VAL A 88 13.11 21.27 8.70
N ASP A 89 12.66 22.22 9.52
CA ASP A 89 13.51 23.32 10.02
C ASP A 89 14.60 22.85 10.98
N LYS A 90 14.29 21.91 11.89
CA LYS A 90 15.21 21.50 12.96
C LYS A 90 15.96 20.20 12.70
N TYR A 91 15.38 19.31 11.89
CA TYR A 91 15.90 17.96 11.70
C TYR A 91 16.24 17.62 10.24
N GLY A 92 15.99 18.55 9.30
CA GLY A 92 16.24 18.32 7.87
C GLY A 92 15.41 17.19 7.27
N CYS A 93 14.29 16.84 7.92
CA CYS A 93 13.42 15.74 7.49
C CYS A 93 12.31 16.28 6.58
N TRP A 94 12.43 15.98 5.28
CA TRP A 94 11.54 16.47 4.23
C TRP A 94 10.26 15.64 4.12
N VAL A 95 9.32 15.88 5.04
CA VAL A 95 8.02 15.20 5.08
C VAL A 95 6.87 16.19 4.88
N SER A 96 5.86 15.78 4.11
CA SER A 96 4.64 16.57 3.95
C SER A 96 3.74 16.47 5.19
N GLU A 97 2.90 17.49 5.41
CA GLU A 97 1.83 17.47 6.42
C GLU A 97 0.98 16.19 6.33
N SER A 98 0.58 15.80 5.11
CA SER A 98 -0.23 14.61 4.87
C SER A 98 0.50 13.30 5.23
N THR A 99 1.82 13.26 5.06
CA THR A 99 2.66 12.12 5.45
C THR A 99 2.72 12.00 6.95
N VAL A 100 3.00 13.12 7.64
CA VAL A 100 2.98 13.20 9.11
C VAL A 100 1.62 12.76 9.65
N TYR A 101 0.51 13.33 9.14
CA TYR A 101 -0.84 12.93 9.53
C TYR A 101 -1.08 11.43 9.36
N ARG A 102 -0.66 10.83 8.23
CA ARG A 102 -0.82 9.38 7.99
C ARG A 102 -0.02 8.53 8.97
N ILE A 103 1.21 8.94 9.30
CA ILE A 103 2.04 8.26 10.30
C ILE A 103 1.35 8.33 11.66
N LEU A 104 0.99 9.53 12.12
CA LEU A 104 0.34 9.72 13.41
C LEU A 104 -1.00 8.99 13.51
N ARG A 105 -1.79 8.98 12.43
CA ARG A 105 -3.08 8.26 12.38
C ARG A 105 -2.88 6.75 12.50
N ARG A 106 -1.84 6.19 11.87
CA ARG A 106 -1.51 4.76 11.96
C ARG A 106 -1.07 4.37 13.37
N GLU A 107 -0.35 5.26 14.05
CA GLU A 107 0.09 5.09 15.44
C GLU A 107 -0.98 5.45 16.49
N GLY A 108 -2.20 5.84 16.06
CA GLY A 108 -3.28 6.23 16.98
C GLY A 108 -3.05 7.56 17.71
N LEU A 109 -2.11 8.39 17.25
CA LEU A 109 -1.74 9.67 17.85
C LEU A 109 -2.59 10.85 17.37
N VAL A 110 -3.56 10.61 16.48
CA VAL A 110 -4.50 11.64 16.01
C VAL A 110 -5.86 11.40 16.64
N LYS A 111 -6.33 12.38 17.43
CA LYS A 111 -7.74 12.41 17.86
C LYS A 111 -8.62 12.59 16.62
N ARG A 112 -9.61 11.72 16.43
CA ARG A 112 -10.64 11.95 15.41
C ARG A 112 -11.30 13.29 15.72
N ALA A 113 -11.23 14.23 14.78
CA ALA A 113 -12.04 15.43 14.87
C ALA A 113 -13.50 14.98 14.85
N GLU A 114 -14.20 15.18 15.97
CA GLU A 114 -15.66 15.12 15.96
C GLU A 114 -16.12 16.25 15.06
N VAL A 115 -16.54 15.89 13.84
CA VAL A 115 -17.23 16.84 12.97
C VAL A 115 -18.57 17.07 13.65
N LYS A 116 -18.66 18.13 14.47
CA LYS A 116 -19.95 18.70 14.86
C LYS A 116 -20.58 19.23 13.59
N GLY A 117 -21.40 18.40 12.96
CA GLY A 117 -22.18 18.80 11.80
C GLY A 117 -22.98 20.04 12.18
N PHE A 118 -22.77 21.12 11.45
CA PHE A 118 -23.66 22.26 11.53
C PHE A 118 -24.99 21.82 10.93
N ALA A 119 -26.07 21.89 11.70
CA ALA A 119 -27.41 21.76 11.13
C ALA A 119 -27.57 22.91 10.13
N ALA A 120 -27.77 22.59 8.86
CA ALA A 120 -28.07 23.60 7.84
C ALA A 120 -29.32 24.36 8.31
N GLY A 121 -29.18 25.65 8.58
CA GLY A 121 -30.31 26.52 8.88
C GLY A 121 -31.22 26.55 7.66
N LYS A 122 -32.54 26.44 7.88
CA LYS A 122 -33.51 26.68 6.81
C LYS A 122 -33.32 28.11 6.31
N GLU A 123 -32.91 28.26 5.06
CA GLU A 123 -33.02 29.51 4.34
C GLU A 123 -34.53 29.83 4.23
N TYR A 124 -34.93 31.01 4.71
CA TYR A 124 -36.28 31.55 4.58
C TYR A 124 -36.42 32.27 3.25
#